data_AF-A0A0G1Z3P3-F1
#
_entry.id   AF-A0A0G1Z3P3-F1
#
_cell.length_a   1.000
_cell.length_b   1.000
_cell.length_c   1.000
_cell.angle_alpha   90.00
_cell.angle_beta   90.00
_cell.angle_gamma   90.00
#
_symmetry.space_group_name_H-M   'P 1'
#
loop_
_entity.id
_entity.type
_entity.pdbx_description
1 polymer ?
#
loop_
_entity_poly.entity_id
_entity_poly.type
_entity_poly.pdbx_seq_one_letter_code
_entity_poly.pdbx_strand_id
1 'polypeptide(L)'
;MIANPSWTEKNDNITYKYNTARKMALDGGYDALFTVEADMILPPLALERMTRIEADVVYGLYVSRHGKHPWLAFSRVTPEIRGSKSFDEYPDLMQAAWGRAVETVGVGMGCTLIWRHVLEAIPFRNTDELIANDWYFSLDLQAGGYMQKHDCGVVCGHIEGDRVYWPDPLKGYVEYGLL
;
A
#
# COMPACT_ATOMS: atom_id res chain seq x y z
N MET A 1 -11.40 27.93 -16.05
CA MET A 1 -10.37 27.27 -15.20
C MET A 1 -11.10 26.50 -14.12
N ILE A 2 -11.05 25.17 -14.14
CA ILE A 2 -11.56 24.36 -13.04
C ILE A 2 -10.51 24.46 -11.93
N ALA A 3 -10.90 24.92 -10.74
CA ALA A 3 -9.99 24.98 -9.61
C ALA A 3 -9.50 23.56 -9.28
N ASN A 4 -8.20 23.40 -9.05
CA ASN A 4 -7.67 22.12 -8.56
C ASN A 4 -8.24 21.89 -7.15
N PRO A 5 -8.78 20.70 -6.85
CA PRO A 5 -9.34 20.40 -5.54
C PRO A 5 -8.27 20.50 -4.45
N SER A 6 -8.69 20.88 -3.24
CA SER A 6 -7.80 20.95 -2.07
C SER A 6 -7.24 19.56 -1.73
N TRP A 7 -6.17 19.52 -0.93
CA TRP A 7 -5.57 18.24 -0.50
C TRP A 7 -6.58 17.39 0.28
N THR A 8 -7.35 18.04 1.15
CA THR A 8 -8.42 17.44 1.96
C THR A 8 -9.55 16.89 1.09
N GLU A 9 -10.02 17.64 0.09
CA GLU A 9 -11.03 17.17 -0.86
C GLU A 9 -10.57 15.94 -1.64
N LYS A 10 -9.28 15.88 -2.03
CA LYS A 10 -8.71 14.72 -2.72
C LYS A 10 -8.71 13.49 -1.81
N ASN A 11 -8.24 13.62 -0.57
CA ASN A 11 -8.16 12.50 0.36
C ASN A 11 -9.54 12.06 0.86
N ASP A 12 -10.50 12.97 1.00
CA ASP A 12 -11.88 12.63 1.31
C ASP A 12 -12.52 11.83 0.17
N ASN A 13 -12.27 12.23 -1.08
CA ASN A 13 -12.76 11.49 -2.24
C ASN A 13 -12.13 10.09 -2.33
N ILE A 14 -10.83 9.96 -2.09
CA ILE A 14 -10.14 8.66 -2.04
C ILE A 14 -10.72 7.79 -0.91
N THR A 15 -10.88 8.35 0.29
CA THR A 15 -11.48 7.68 1.46
C THR A 15 -12.92 7.21 1.19
N TYR A 16 -13.73 8.06 0.55
CA TYR A 16 -15.09 7.72 0.14
C TYR A 16 -15.11 6.52 -0.82
N LYS A 17 -14.21 6.51 -1.82
CA LYS A 17 -14.08 5.40 -2.78
C LYS A 17 -13.68 4.10 -2.10
N TYR A 18 -12.70 4.13 -1.19
CA TYR A 18 -12.30 2.93 -0.45
C TYR A 18 -13.42 2.41 0.47
N ASN A 19 -14.16 3.28 1.15
CA ASN A 19 -15.34 2.87 1.93
C ASN A 19 -16.49 2.35 1.05
N THR A 20 -16.64 2.87 -0.17
CA THR A 20 -17.59 2.33 -1.14
C THR A 20 -17.18 0.93 -1.57
N ALA A 21 -15.92 0.71 -1.92
CA ALA A 21 -15.38 -0.62 -2.25
C ALA A 21 -15.52 -1.61 -1.08
N ARG A 22 -15.20 -1.17 0.15
CA ARG A 22 -15.44 -1.93 1.39
C ARG A 22 -16.91 -2.35 1.51
N LYS A 23 -17.85 -1.42 1.34
CA LYS A 23 -19.28 -1.72 1.40
C LYS A 23 -19.69 -2.72 0.33
N MET A 24 -19.23 -2.56 -0.90
CA MET A 24 -19.49 -3.51 -1.99
C MET A 24 -18.97 -4.92 -1.67
N ALA A 25 -17.76 -5.03 -1.11
CA ALA A 25 -17.19 -6.32 -0.69
C ALA A 25 -18.03 -6.98 0.43
N LEU A 26 -18.41 -6.20 1.44
CA LEU A 26 -19.19 -6.69 2.58
C LEU A 26 -20.61 -7.10 2.18
N ASP A 27 -21.33 -6.24 1.46
CA ASP A 27 -22.70 -6.47 1.00
C ASP A 27 -22.77 -7.61 -0.02
N GLY A 28 -21.75 -7.74 -0.88
CA GLY A 28 -21.65 -8.80 -1.88
C GLY A 28 -21.26 -10.16 -1.31
N GLY A 29 -20.96 -10.26 -0.02
CA GLY A 29 -20.56 -11.52 0.62
C GLY A 29 -19.16 -12.01 0.19
N TYR A 30 -18.28 -11.11 -0.26
CA TYR A 30 -16.92 -11.47 -0.64
C TYR A 30 -16.04 -11.75 0.59
N ASP A 31 -15.07 -12.65 0.43
CA ASP A 31 -14.11 -13.04 1.48
C ASP A 31 -12.97 -12.02 1.68
N ALA A 32 -12.72 -11.18 0.68
CA ALA A 32 -11.68 -10.17 0.70
C ALA A 32 -11.95 -9.04 -0.29
N LEU A 33 -11.25 -7.91 -0.10
CA LEU A 33 -11.12 -6.82 -1.06
C LEU A 33 -9.68 -6.80 -1.57
N PHE A 34 -9.50 -6.86 -2.89
CA PHE A 34 -8.21 -6.62 -3.53
C PHE A 34 -8.22 -5.26 -4.23
N THR A 35 -7.39 -4.32 -3.78
CA THR A 35 -7.28 -2.99 -4.34
C THR A 35 -6.15 -2.91 -5.35
N VAL A 36 -6.41 -2.24 -6.47
CA VAL A 36 -5.43 -1.92 -7.52
C VAL A 36 -5.63 -0.47 -7.92
N GLU A 37 -4.59 0.36 -7.77
CA GLU A 37 -4.63 1.76 -8.22
C GLU A 37 -4.36 1.85 -9.73
N ALA A 38 -4.91 2.88 -10.38
CA ALA A 38 -4.93 2.98 -11.84
C ALA A 38 -3.53 3.19 -12.47
N ASP A 39 -2.56 3.61 -11.66
CA ASP A 39 -1.17 3.89 -11.99
C ASP A 39 -0.23 2.76 -11.56
N MET A 40 -0.74 1.55 -11.39
CA MET A 40 0.02 0.38 -10.96
C MET A 40 0.19 -0.66 -12.07
N ILE A 41 1.40 -1.20 -12.19
CA ILE A 41 1.73 -2.36 -13.03
C ILE A 41 1.97 -3.55 -12.10
N LEU A 42 1.04 -4.51 -12.09
CA LEU A 42 1.12 -5.70 -11.26
C LEU A 42 1.77 -6.86 -12.03
N PRO A 43 2.55 -7.73 -11.36
CA PRO A 43 3.01 -8.96 -11.97
C PRO A 43 1.83 -9.92 -12.21
N PRO A 44 1.92 -10.82 -13.21
CA PRO A 44 0.92 -11.86 -13.39
C PRO A 44 0.84 -12.70 -12.11
N LEU A 45 -0.37 -13.14 -11.75
CA LEU A 45 -0.65 -13.95 -10.55
C LEU A 45 -0.43 -13.24 -9.20
N ALA A 46 -0.32 -11.90 -9.17
CA ALA A 46 -0.21 -11.13 -7.92
C ALA A 46 -1.28 -11.55 -6.89
N LEU A 47 -2.56 -11.54 -7.29
CA LEU A 47 -3.67 -11.92 -6.41
C LEU A 47 -3.54 -13.37 -5.91
N GLU A 48 -3.32 -14.33 -6.80
CA GLU A 48 -3.17 -15.75 -6.44
C GLU A 48 -2.03 -15.95 -5.43
N ARG A 49 -0.89 -15.31 -5.67
CA ARG A 49 0.25 -15.39 -4.76
C ARG A 49 -0.07 -14.78 -3.39
N MET A 50 -0.67 -13.59 -3.37
CA MET A 50 -1.02 -12.89 -2.12
C MET A 50 -2.06 -13.64 -1.29
N THR A 51 -3.01 -14.36 -1.91
CA THR A 51 -3.98 -15.19 -1.17
C THR A 51 -3.35 -16.36 -0.39
N ARG A 52 -2.10 -16.72 -0.68
CA ARG A 52 -1.36 -17.80 0.00
C ARG A 52 -0.57 -17.31 1.20
N ILE A 53 -0.52 -16.00 1.43
CA ILE A 53 0.22 -15.41 2.54
C ILE A 53 -0.69 -15.36 3.77
N GLU A 54 -0.24 -16.00 4.85
CA GLU A 54 -0.91 -15.95 6.15
C GLU A 54 -0.71 -14.57 6.79
N ALA A 55 -1.64 -13.65 6.53
CA ALA A 55 -1.76 -12.33 7.16
C ALA A 55 -3.18 -11.79 6.99
N ASP A 56 -3.55 -10.80 7.81
CA ASP A 56 -4.85 -10.14 7.74
C ASP A 56 -4.91 -9.13 6.59
N VAL A 57 -3.76 -8.50 6.30
CA VAL A 57 -3.55 -7.63 5.14
C VAL A 57 -2.24 -7.97 4.46
N VAL A 58 -2.30 -8.18 3.15
CA VAL A 58 -1.15 -8.50 2.30
C VAL A 58 -0.95 -7.37 1.29
N TYR A 59 0.29 -6.90 1.14
CA TYR A 59 0.66 -5.84 0.21
C TYR A 59 1.60 -6.38 -0.88
N GLY A 60 1.44 -5.93 -2.12
CA GLY A 60 2.48 -6.01 -3.14
C GLY A 60 3.55 -4.95 -2.89
N LEU A 61 4.78 -5.21 -3.31
CA LEU A 61 5.90 -4.30 -3.13
C LEU A 61 5.98 -3.28 -4.28
N TYR A 62 5.94 -2.00 -3.95
CA TYR A 62 6.20 -0.89 -4.86
C TYR A 62 6.84 0.27 -4.10
N VAL A 63 7.30 1.27 -4.85
CA VAL A 63 7.88 2.49 -4.31
C VAL A 63 6.92 3.66 -4.39
N SER A 64 7.06 4.64 -3.50
CA SER A 64 6.33 5.90 -3.64
C SER A 64 6.72 6.58 -4.95
N ARG A 65 5.75 7.18 -5.66
CA ARG A 65 6.04 8.09 -6.79
C ARG A 65 6.51 9.48 -6.33
N HIS A 66 6.53 9.74 -5.02
CA HIS A 66 6.90 11.03 -4.46
C HIS A 66 8.19 10.95 -3.65
N GLY A 67 8.90 12.08 -3.58
CA GLY A 67 10.09 12.22 -2.74
C GLY A 67 11.27 11.38 -3.25
N LYS A 68 11.86 10.56 -2.37
CA LYS A 68 13.04 9.73 -2.70
C LYS A 68 12.68 8.34 -3.21
N HIS A 69 11.41 8.10 -3.53
CA HIS A 69 10.88 6.79 -3.92
C HIS A 69 11.20 5.67 -2.92
N PRO A 70 10.93 5.85 -1.61
CA PRO A 70 11.10 4.76 -0.66
C PRO A 70 10.18 3.58 -1.01
N TRP A 71 10.58 2.38 -0.61
CA TRP A 71 9.67 1.23 -0.59
C TRP A 71 8.46 1.56 0.29
N LEU A 72 7.27 1.12 -0.10
CA LEU A 72 6.10 1.20 0.79
C LEU A 72 6.00 0.04 1.79
N ALA A 73 7.08 -0.74 1.92
CA ALA A 73 7.28 -1.72 2.97
C ALA A 73 7.98 -1.06 4.17
N PHE A 74 7.22 -0.74 5.22
CA PHE A 74 7.75 -0.12 6.43
C PHE A 74 7.91 -1.12 7.58
N SER A 75 9.00 -0.98 8.34
CA SER A 75 9.20 -1.68 9.63
C SER A 75 8.53 -0.94 10.78
N ARG A 76 8.23 0.35 10.58
CA ARG A 76 7.52 1.19 11.55
C ARG A 76 6.75 2.30 10.82
N VAL A 77 5.50 2.50 11.22
CA VAL A 77 4.66 3.64 10.80
C VAL A 77 4.18 4.37 12.05
N THR A 78 4.27 5.69 12.05
CA THR A 78 3.85 6.59 13.16
C THR A 78 2.95 7.70 12.63
N PRO A 79 2.10 8.31 13.48
CA PRO A 79 1.30 9.48 13.09
C PRO A 79 2.17 10.63 12.55
N GLU A 80 3.35 10.83 13.13
CA GLU A 80 4.36 11.74 12.58
C GLU A 80 5.21 11.01 11.53
N ILE A 81 5.05 11.33 10.23
CA ILE A 81 5.77 10.67 9.12
C ILE A 81 7.28 10.51 9.40
N ARG A 82 7.92 11.50 10.03
CA ARG A 82 9.36 11.50 10.35
C ARG A 82 9.81 10.35 11.25
N GLY A 83 8.91 9.77 12.05
CA GLY A 83 9.20 8.64 12.93
C GLY A 83 9.09 7.27 12.25
N SER A 84 8.63 7.23 11.00
CA SER A 84 8.41 6.00 10.24
C SER A 84 9.70 5.53 9.58
N LYS A 85 9.82 4.21 9.39
CA LYS A 85 11.02 3.55 8.88
C LYS A 85 10.71 2.59 7.75
N SER A 86 11.19 2.90 6.56
CA SER A 86 11.07 2.04 5.40
C SER A 86 12.20 1.00 5.35
N PHE A 87 11.94 -0.14 4.71
CA PHE A 87 12.93 -1.21 4.54
C PHE A 87 14.13 -0.75 3.70
N ASP A 88 13.94 0.12 2.70
CA ASP A 88 15.04 0.62 1.85
C ASP A 88 16.03 1.54 2.57
N GLU A 89 15.71 2.00 3.79
CA GLU A 89 16.69 2.67 4.67
C GLU A 89 17.77 1.70 5.20
N TYR A 90 17.56 0.39 5.07
CA TYR A 90 18.41 -0.66 5.62
C TYR A 90 18.76 -1.70 4.54
N PRO A 91 19.92 -1.57 3.86
CA PRO A 91 20.28 -2.43 2.72
C PRO A 91 20.21 -3.94 3.02
N ASP A 92 20.62 -4.37 4.21
CA ASP A 92 20.58 -5.79 4.61
C ASP A 92 19.14 -6.30 4.74
N LEU A 93 18.23 -5.48 5.29
CA LEU A 93 16.82 -5.81 5.43
C LEU A 93 16.12 -5.86 4.06
N MET A 94 16.41 -4.88 3.21
CA MET A 94 15.91 -4.81 1.83
C MET A 94 16.30 -6.06 1.02
N GLN A 95 17.57 -6.44 1.06
CA GLN A 95 18.07 -7.64 0.39
C GLN A 95 17.48 -8.93 1.00
N ALA A 96 17.35 -9.00 2.32
CA ALA A 96 16.80 -10.16 3.00
C ALA A 96 15.30 -10.35 2.73
N ALA A 97 14.56 -9.27 2.52
CA ALA A 97 13.14 -9.29 2.22
C ALA A 97 12.83 -9.67 0.77
N TRP A 98 13.70 -9.32 -0.18
CA TRP A 98 13.45 -9.53 -1.61
C TRP A 98 13.00 -10.95 -1.97
N GLY A 99 11.90 -11.06 -2.72
CA GLY A 99 11.31 -12.32 -3.15
C GLY A 99 10.50 -13.08 -2.08
N ARG A 100 10.42 -12.57 -0.85
CA ARG A 100 9.79 -13.24 0.30
C ARG A 100 8.60 -12.46 0.83
N ALA A 101 7.69 -13.14 1.50
CA ALA A 101 6.71 -12.48 2.36
C ALA A 101 7.36 -12.15 3.70
N VAL A 102 7.28 -10.87 4.10
CA VAL A 102 7.86 -10.37 5.34
C VAL A 102 6.83 -9.57 6.13
N GLU A 103 6.91 -9.64 7.45
CA GLU A 103 6.09 -8.80 8.31
C GLU A 103 6.52 -7.34 8.17
N THR A 104 5.53 -6.48 8.02
CA THR A 104 5.68 -5.04 7.83
C THR A 104 4.52 -4.35 8.53
N VAL A 105 4.61 -3.06 8.74
CA VAL A 105 3.44 -2.22 8.99
C VAL A 105 3.26 -1.39 7.74
N GLY A 106 2.26 -1.73 6.94
CA GLY A 106 2.22 -1.31 5.54
C GLY A 106 1.81 0.15 5.36
N VAL A 107 1.86 0.63 4.12
CA VAL A 107 1.18 1.84 3.63
C VAL A 107 0.97 1.66 2.13
N GLY A 108 -0.03 2.35 1.59
CA GLY A 108 -0.40 2.28 0.20
C GLY A 108 -1.47 1.22 -0.13
N MET A 109 -2.26 1.53 -1.16
CA MET A 109 -3.41 0.74 -1.61
C MET A 109 -3.30 0.30 -3.08
N GLY A 110 -2.15 0.53 -3.71
CA GLY A 110 -1.90 0.23 -5.12
C GLY A 110 -1.93 -1.25 -5.48
N CYS A 111 -1.65 -2.14 -4.52
CA CYS A 111 -1.76 -3.59 -4.68
C CYS A 111 -1.93 -4.22 -3.30
N THR A 112 -3.15 -4.22 -2.76
CA THR A 112 -3.41 -4.60 -1.36
C THR A 112 -4.59 -5.56 -1.26
N LEU A 113 -4.38 -6.71 -0.62
CA LEU A 113 -5.41 -7.69 -0.30
C LEU A 113 -5.80 -7.56 1.17
N ILE A 114 -7.08 -7.33 1.44
CA ILE A 114 -7.63 -7.10 2.76
C ILE A 114 -8.73 -8.14 3.00
N TRP A 115 -8.53 -9.01 4.00
CA TRP A 115 -9.51 -10.05 4.32
C TRP A 115 -10.75 -9.48 5.00
N ARG A 116 -11.88 -10.17 4.82
CA ARG A 116 -13.21 -9.72 5.24
C ARG A 116 -13.27 -9.30 6.71
N HIS A 117 -12.67 -10.05 7.62
CA HIS A 117 -12.73 -9.73 9.06
C HIS A 117 -12.09 -8.37 9.37
N VAL A 118 -11.05 -7.99 8.64
CA VAL A 118 -10.47 -6.64 8.72
C VAL A 118 -11.45 -5.61 8.18
N LEU A 119 -12.04 -5.88 7.01
CA LEU A 119 -13.03 -4.98 6.42
C LEU A 119 -14.19 -4.77 7.39
N GLU A 120 -14.70 -5.80 8.07
CA GLU A 120 -15.80 -5.66 9.03
C GLU A 120 -15.43 -4.73 10.20
N ALA A 121 -14.18 -4.79 10.68
CA ALA A 121 -13.72 -4.05 11.85
C ALA A 121 -13.22 -2.63 11.55
N ILE A 122 -12.51 -2.43 10.44
CA ILE A 122 -11.74 -1.20 10.18
C ILE A 122 -12.33 -0.45 8.97
N PRO A 123 -13.00 0.70 9.17
CA PRO A 123 -13.35 1.61 8.08
C PRO A 123 -12.13 2.42 7.65
N PHE A 124 -12.12 2.89 6.40
CA PHE A 124 -11.11 3.86 5.96
C PHE A 124 -11.47 5.26 6.48
N ARG A 125 -10.47 6.00 6.98
CA ARG A 125 -10.68 7.34 7.53
C ARG A 125 -9.65 8.34 7.00
N ASN A 126 -10.04 9.60 7.03
CA ASN A 126 -9.21 10.77 6.78
C ASN A 126 -9.56 11.80 7.86
N THR A 127 -8.77 11.89 8.94
CA THR A 127 -9.18 12.61 10.17
C THR A 127 -8.57 13.99 10.31
N ASP A 128 -7.34 14.18 9.84
CA ASP A 128 -6.61 15.43 9.91
C ASP A 128 -5.72 15.54 8.67
N GLU A 129 -5.38 16.77 8.25
CA GLU A 129 -4.72 17.00 6.96
C GLU A 129 -3.25 16.54 6.92
N LEU A 130 -2.84 15.64 7.82
CA LEU A 130 -1.44 15.27 8.04
C LEU A 130 -0.98 14.10 7.18
N ILE A 131 -1.82 13.07 7.04
CA ILE A 131 -1.48 11.82 6.34
C ILE A 131 -2.68 11.31 5.55
N ALA A 132 -2.42 10.50 4.53
CA ALA A 132 -3.46 9.90 3.70
C ALA A 132 -4.16 8.72 4.40
N ASN A 133 -5.27 8.28 3.82
CA ASN A 133 -6.15 7.28 4.42
C ASN A 133 -5.51 5.90 4.60
N ASP A 134 -4.58 5.54 3.72
CA ASP A 134 -3.79 4.32 3.78
C ASP A 134 -2.86 4.29 5.00
N TRP A 135 -2.31 5.45 5.36
CA TRP A 135 -1.50 5.63 6.56
C TRP A 135 -2.33 5.48 7.83
N TYR A 136 -3.52 6.10 7.88
CA TYR A 136 -4.44 5.87 9.00
C TYR A 136 -4.90 4.43 9.09
N PHE A 137 -5.19 3.79 7.96
CA PHE A 137 -5.55 2.38 7.93
C PHE A 137 -4.45 1.51 8.54
N SER A 138 -3.18 1.75 8.20
CA SER A 138 -2.04 1.06 8.82
C SER A 138 -1.93 1.29 10.33
N LEU A 139 -2.18 2.51 10.80
CA LEU A 139 -2.20 2.82 12.24
C LEU A 139 -3.34 2.09 12.96
N ASP A 140 -4.53 2.03 12.34
CA ASP A 140 -5.69 1.34 12.90
C ASP A 140 -5.50 -0.18 12.93
N LEU A 141 -4.87 -0.75 11.89
CA LEU A 141 -4.45 -2.15 11.87
C LEU A 141 -3.48 -2.48 13.01
N GLN A 142 -2.47 -1.63 13.22
CA GLN A 142 -1.53 -1.78 14.33
C GLN A 142 -2.24 -1.69 15.68
N ALA A 143 -3.12 -0.72 15.87
CA ALA A 143 -3.89 -0.56 17.11
C ALA A 143 -4.82 -1.75 17.37
N GLY A 144 -5.36 -2.36 16.32
CA GLY A 144 -6.21 -3.56 16.37
C GLY A 144 -5.45 -4.89 16.47
N GLY A 145 -4.11 -4.88 16.37
CA GLY A 145 -3.29 -6.10 16.42
C GLY A 145 -3.38 -6.97 15.17
N TYR A 146 -3.75 -6.40 14.01
CA TYR A 146 -3.84 -7.12 12.74
C TYR A 146 -2.46 -7.35 12.13
N MET A 147 -2.23 -8.58 11.67
CA MET A 147 -1.00 -9.00 11.00
C MET A 147 -0.94 -8.44 9.59
N GLN A 148 0.16 -7.76 9.30
CA GLN A 148 0.42 -7.09 8.04
C GLN A 148 1.69 -7.66 7.39
N LYS A 149 1.62 -8.02 6.11
CA LYS A 149 2.78 -8.54 5.38
C LYS A 149 2.90 -7.93 3.99
N HIS A 150 4.11 -7.55 3.61
CA HIS A 150 4.43 -7.35 2.20
C HIS A 150 4.91 -8.66 1.60
N ASP A 151 4.38 -9.03 0.44
CA ASP A 151 5.01 -10.03 -0.43
C ASP A 151 6.01 -9.33 -1.35
N CYS A 152 7.28 -9.30 -0.93
CA CYS A 152 8.37 -8.71 -1.70
C CYS A 152 8.79 -9.55 -2.93
N GLY A 153 8.04 -10.60 -3.28
CA GLY A 153 8.08 -11.25 -4.59
C GLY A 153 6.98 -10.77 -5.56
N VAL A 154 5.96 -10.06 -5.07
CA VAL A 154 4.97 -9.35 -5.88
C VAL A 154 5.49 -7.94 -6.12
N VAL A 155 6.41 -7.80 -7.07
CA VAL A 155 7.06 -6.53 -7.39
C VAL A 155 6.23 -5.78 -8.42
N CYS A 156 5.67 -4.64 -8.02
CA CYS A 156 4.81 -3.79 -8.83
C CYS A 156 5.55 -2.52 -9.30
N GLY A 157 5.22 -2.07 -10.50
CA GLY A 157 5.68 -0.78 -11.05
C GLY A 157 4.68 0.32 -10.71
N HIS A 158 5.18 1.52 -10.41
CA HIS A 158 4.37 2.71 -10.11
C HIS A 158 4.57 3.74 -11.23
N ILE A 159 3.51 4.04 -11.97
CA ILE A 159 3.53 4.94 -13.13
C ILE A 159 3.45 6.40 -12.65
N GLU A 160 4.32 7.25 -13.19
CA GLU A 160 4.26 8.71 -13.05
C GLU A 160 4.56 9.37 -14.40
N GLY A 161 3.52 9.89 -15.06
CA GLY A 161 3.68 10.47 -16.39
C GLY A 161 4.17 9.44 -17.42
N ASP A 162 5.34 9.68 -18.01
CA ASP A 162 6.01 8.81 -18.97
C ASP A 162 7.04 7.87 -18.32
N ARG A 163 7.05 7.77 -16.99
CA ARG A 163 8.01 6.97 -16.22
C ARG A 163 7.32 5.88 -15.42
N VAL A 164 8.07 4.83 -15.13
CA VAL A 164 7.69 3.78 -14.19
C VAL A 164 8.82 3.54 -13.20
N TYR A 165 8.50 3.60 -11.92
CA TYR A 165 9.43 3.26 -10.84
C TYR A 165 9.18 1.84 -10.35
N TRP A 166 10.25 1.07 -10.21
CA TRP A 166 10.23 -0.30 -9.72
C TRP A 166 11.12 -0.44 -8.49
N PRO A 167 10.69 -1.19 -7.46
CA PRO A 167 11.57 -1.62 -6.39
C PRO A 167 12.82 -2.34 -6.93
N ASP A 168 13.97 -2.06 -6.32
CA ASP A 168 15.23 -2.74 -6.62
C ASP A 168 15.96 -3.10 -5.31
N PRO A 169 16.40 -4.35 -5.11
CA PRO A 169 16.95 -4.81 -3.84
C PRO A 169 18.38 -4.32 -3.56
N LEU A 170 19.02 -3.63 -4.50
CA LEU A 170 20.37 -3.08 -4.35
C LEU A 170 20.39 -1.56 -4.34
N LYS A 171 19.46 -0.94 -5.07
CA LYS A 171 19.39 0.51 -5.29
C LYS A 171 18.23 1.19 -4.58
N GLY A 172 17.32 0.43 -3.97
CA GLY A 172 16.02 0.92 -3.51
C GLY A 172 15.04 0.98 -4.68
N TYR A 173 15.37 1.66 -5.78
CA TYR A 173 14.52 1.66 -6.96
C TYR A 173 15.31 1.79 -8.26
N VAL A 174 14.63 1.47 -9.36
CA VAL A 174 15.05 1.78 -10.72
C VAL A 174 13.91 2.45 -11.47
N GLU A 175 14.26 3.31 -12.41
CA GLU A 175 13.33 4.06 -13.25
C GLU A 175 13.47 3.61 -14.71
N TYR A 176 12.34 3.42 -15.39
CA TYR A 176 12.29 3.18 -16.84
C TYR A 176 11.28 4.12 -17.49
N GLY A 177 11.53 4.52 -18.73
CA GLY A 177 10.54 5.24 -19.55
C GLY A 177 9.47 4.29 -20.11
N LEU A 178 8.25 4.79 -20.25
CA LEU A 178 7.19 4.15 -21.04
C LEU A 178 7.52 4.35 -22.53
N LEU A 179 7.69 3.23 -23.24
CA LEU A 179 7.97 3.19 -24.68
C LEU A 179 6.86 3.84 -25.50
#